data_AF-A0A4Q5V2A0-F1
#
_entry.id   AF-A0A4Q5V2A0-F1
#
_cell.length_a   1.000
_cell.length_b   1.000
_cell.length_c   1.000
_cell.angle_alpha   90.00
_cell.angle_beta   90.00
_cell.angle_gamma   90.00
#
_symmetry.space_group_name_H-M   'P 1'
#
loop_
_entity.id
_entity.type
_entity.pdbx_description
1 polymer ?
#
loop_
_entity_poly.entity_id
_entity_poly.type
_entity_poly.pdbx_seq_one_letter_code
_entity_poly.pdbx_strand_id
1 'polypeptide(L)'
;MKKLYFFLFFVFGSIIAFAQVSVTATAGVNGPTIYASLQETTVAINNGIHQGDIIISIGGNVIETLSPTFVQSGTGAATYTSITIRPAAGTAATVTGNISGPLLDFIGADNVNIDGLNNGGSSLVFSNTSLTGPASCIRFTEGATNNNIQNCSLLSAAPSTVSGTIFFAGSSTTGNSNNNIRNNQIADATTGTPANAIYA
;
A
#
# COMPACT_ATOMS: atom_id res chain seq x y z
N MET A 1 -9.45 7.06 60.96
CA MET A 1 -9.77 7.12 59.52
C MET A 1 -8.77 6.24 58.76
N LYS A 2 -9.16 5.02 58.35
CA LYS A 2 -8.27 4.09 57.63
C LYS A 2 -8.31 4.46 56.14
N LYS A 3 -7.16 4.83 55.56
CA LYS A 3 -7.04 5.17 54.14
C LYS A 3 -6.96 3.88 53.33
N LEU A 4 -7.93 3.68 52.44
CA LEU A 4 -7.99 2.55 51.50
C LEU A 4 -7.25 2.99 50.21
N TYR A 5 -6.14 2.33 49.88
CA TYR A 5 -5.41 2.58 48.64
C TYR A 5 -5.94 1.65 47.55
N PHE A 6 -6.48 2.23 46.47
CA PHE A 6 -6.95 1.51 45.31
C PHE A 6 -5.78 1.28 44.35
N PHE A 7 -5.37 0.03 44.15
CA PHE A 7 -4.31 -0.33 43.22
C PHE A 7 -4.93 -0.52 41.83
N LEU A 8 -4.65 0.40 40.91
CA LEU A 8 -5.12 0.32 39.52
C LEU A 8 -4.20 -0.62 38.74
N PHE A 9 -4.69 -1.83 38.43
CA PHE A 9 -3.95 -2.81 37.65
C PHE A 9 -4.13 -2.51 36.15
N PHE A 10 -3.15 -1.85 35.53
CA PHE A 10 -3.10 -1.70 34.07
C PHE A 10 -2.67 -3.04 33.46
N VAL A 11 -3.62 -3.79 32.90
CA VAL A 11 -3.31 -4.92 32.02
C VAL A 11 -2.87 -4.35 30.67
N PHE A 12 -1.57 -4.33 30.41
CA PHE A 12 -1.06 -4.17 29.05
C PHE A 12 -1.36 -5.47 28.30
N GLY A 13 -2.50 -5.52 27.61
CA GLY A 13 -2.74 -6.56 26.62
C GLY A 13 -1.69 -6.45 25.52
N SER A 14 -0.85 -7.48 25.36
CA SER A 14 0.04 -7.59 24.22
C SER A 14 -0.80 -7.65 22.95
N ILE A 15 -0.70 -6.61 22.13
CA ILE A 15 -1.26 -6.63 20.77
C ILE A 15 -0.33 -7.56 19.99
N ILE A 16 -0.73 -8.81 19.76
CA ILE A 16 0.01 -9.69 18.87
C ILE A 16 -0.13 -9.09 17.47
N ALA A 17 0.89 -8.35 17.02
CA ALA A 17 1.01 -7.95 15.62
C ALA A 17 1.25 -9.23 14.83
N PHE A 18 0.25 -9.67 14.08
CA PHE A 18 0.45 -10.74 13.12
C PHE A 18 1.39 -10.23 12.03
N ALA A 19 2.40 -11.03 11.73
CA ALA A 19 3.21 -10.95 10.54
C ALA A 19 2.33 -11.11 9.29
N GLN A 20 1.95 -10.02 8.63
CA GLN A 20 1.03 -10.05 7.49
C GLN A 20 1.72 -9.81 6.15
N VAL A 21 2.97 -9.31 6.16
CA VAL A 21 3.72 -9.00 4.94
C VAL A 21 5.07 -9.69 4.97
N SER A 22 5.41 -10.42 3.91
CA SER A 22 6.71 -11.08 3.74
C SER A 22 7.43 -10.50 2.54
N VAL A 23 8.73 -10.23 2.68
CA VAL A 23 9.57 -9.60 1.66
C VAL A 23 10.78 -10.47 1.36
N THR A 24 10.96 -10.83 0.10
CA THR A 24 12.19 -11.45 -0.41
C THR A 24 12.81 -10.55 -1.46
N ALA A 25 14.14 -10.49 -1.51
CA ALA A 25 14.89 -9.65 -2.43
C ALA A 25 16.09 -10.40 -3.02
N THR A 26 16.62 -9.92 -4.15
CA THR A 26 17.82 -10.51 -4.76
C THR A 26 19.13 -9.86 -4.30
N ALA A 27 19.07 -8.67 -3.70
CA ALA A 27 20.20 -7.98 -3.11
C ALA A 27 19.82 -7.27 -1.79
N GLY A 28 20.84 -6.80 -1.06
CA GLY A 28 20.65 -6.28 0.30
C GLY A 28 20.35 -7.42 1.28
N VAL A 29 19.25 -7.31 2.02
CA VAL A 29 18.71 -8.40 2.85
C VAL A 29 17.75 -9.22 2.01
N ASN A 30 18.12 -10.46 1.70
CA ASN A 30 17.37 -11.28 0.74
C ASN A 30 16.03 -11.83 1.28
N GLY A 31 15.82 -11.85 2.60
CA GLY A 31 14.59 -12.36 3.21
C GLY A 31 14.39 -13.89 3.12
N PRO A 32 13.20 -14.40 3.48
CA PRO A 32 12.00 -13.65 3.80
C PRO A 32 12.14 -12.84 5.09
N THR A 33 12.00 -11.52 4.99
CA THR A 33 11.84 -10.62 6.14
C THR A 33 10.36 -10.31 6.31
N ILE A 34 9.93 -10.18 7.56
CA ILE A 34 8.52 -10.12 7.90
C ILE A 34 8.20 -8.76 8.52
N TYR A 35 7.11 -8.16 8.06
CA TYR A 35 6.61 -6.86 8.50
C TYR A 35 5.15 -6.96 8.94
N ALA A 36 4.75 -6.09 9.86
CA ALA A 36 3.36 -6.00 10.29
C ALA A 36 2.50 -5.23 9.27
N SER A 37 3.13 -4.35 8.47
CA SER A 37 2.45 -3.53 7.47
C SER A 37 3.23 -3.38 6.16
N LEU A 38 2.55 -2.93 5.11
CA LEU A 38 3.18 -2.52 3.88
C LEU A 38 3.91 -1.18 4.07
N GLN A 39 3.47 -0.33 5.01
CA GLN A 39 4.18 0.90 5.33
C GLN A 39 5.60 0.61 5.85
N GLU A 40 5.75 -0.32 6.81
CA GLU A 40 7.07 -0.73 7.31
C GLU A 40 7.94 -1.34 6.20
N THR A 41 7.32 -2.11 5.31
CA THR A 41 7.97 -2.68 4.13
C THR A 41 8.53 -1.59 3.22
N THR A 42 7.73 -0.57 2.90
CA THR A 42 8.18 0.55 2.05
C THR A 42 9.29 1.37 2.71
N VAL A 43 9.25 1.57 4.03
CA VAL A 43 10.35 2.21 4.77
C VAL A 43 11.65 1.41 4.64
N ALA A 44 11.58 0.07 4.75
CA ALA A 44 12.76 -0.77 4.59
C ALA A 44 13.35 -0.71 3.17
N ILE A 45 12.49 -0.76 2.14
CA ILE A 45 12.91 -0.64 0.74
C ILE A 45 13.55 0.72 0.46
N ASN A 46 12.92 1.80 0.90
CA ASN A 46 13.41 3.17 0.66
C ASN A 46 14.73 3.46 1.41
N ASN A 47 14.98 2.75 2.52
CA ASN A 47 16.24 2.78 3.25
C ASN A 47 17.30 1.82 2.69
N GLY A 48 17.05 1.17 1.56
CA GLY A 48 18.00 0.27 0.89
C GLY A 48 18.22 -1.07 1.60
N ILE A 49 17.33 -1.47 2.52
CA ILE A 49 17.43 -2.76 3.22
C ILE A 49 17.20 -3.90 2.24
N HIS A 50 16.17 -3.79 1.40
CA HIS A 50 15.87 -4.73 0.32
C HIS A 50 16.20 -4.08 -1.02
N GLN A 51 16.95 -4.76 -1.87
CA GLN A 51 17.47 -4.22 -3.13
C GLN A 51 17.31 -5.23 -4.28
N GLY A 52 17.57 -4.79 -5.51
CA GLY A 52 17.38 -5.62 -6.70
C GLY A 52 15.90 -5.94 -6.95
N ASP A 53 15.59 -7.18 -7.29
CA ASP A 53 14.22 -7.62 -7.53
C ASP A 53 13.58 -7.97 -6.18
N ILE A 54 12.47 -7.32 -5.86
CA ILE A 54 11.80 -7.43 -4.58
C ILE A 54 10.40 -8.03 -4.79
N ILE A 55 10.08 -9.06 -4.00
CA ILE A 55 8.75 -9.67 -3.95
C ILE A 55 8.16 -9.43 -2.56
N ILE A 56 7.00 -8.79 -2.53
CA ILE A 56 6.18 -8.53 -1.35
C ILE A 56 4.95 -9.44 -1.42
N SER A 57 4.83 -10.36 -0.47
CA SER A 57 3.70 -11.27 -0.33
C SER A 57 2.82 -10.84 0.83
N ILE A 58 1.54 -10.57 0.56
CA ILE A 58 0.53 -10.21 1.57
C ILE A 58 -0.16 -11.49 2.07
N GLY A 59 0.16 -11.89 3.29
CA GLY A 59 -0.31 -13.12 3.94
C GLY A 59 -1.70 -13.03 4.58
N GLY A 60 -2.24 -11.82 4.72
CA GLY A 60 -3.58 -11.60 5.27
C GLY A 60 -3.92 -10.11 5.37
N ASN A 61 -4.86 -9.77 6.25
CA ASN A 61 -5.38 -8.41 6.32
C ASN A 61 -4.40 -7.45 7.01
N VAL A 62 -4.19 -6.30 6.38
CA VAL A 62 -3.32 -5.22 6.86
C VAL A 62 -4.14 -3.94 7.01
N ILE A 63 -3.89 -3.20 8.10
CA ILE A 63 -4.43 -1.87 8.32
C ILE A 63 -3.26 -0.89 8.35
N GLU A 64 -3.20 -0.02 7.35
CA GLU A 64 -2.23 1.06 7.24
C GLU A 64 -2.71 2.29 8.02
N THR A 65 -1.83 2.81 8.88
CA THR A 65 -2.05 4.07 9.61
C THR A 65 -1.42 5.26 8.89
N LEU A 66 -0.48 5.00 7.98
CA LEU A 66 0.19 5.96 7.12
C LEU A 66 0.34 5.32 5.73
N SER A 67 0.41 6.13 4.69
CA SER A 67 0.55 5.63 3.31
C SER A 67 1.85 4.83 3.15
N PRO A 68 1.80 3.59 2.64
CA PRO A 68 2.97 2.96 2.08
C PRO A 68 3.42 3.71 0.83
N THR A 69 4.64 4.22 0.85
CA THR A 69 5.19 5.07 -0.20
C THR A 69 6.38 4.40 -0.87
N PHE A 70 6.26 4.10 -2.16
CA PHE A 70 7.39 3.68 -2.99
C PHE A 70 8.03 4.92 -3.60
N VAL A 71 9.33 5.13 -3.35
CA VAL A 71 10.09 6.21 -4.00
C VAL A 71 10.87 5.67 -5.20
N GLN A 72 11.23 6.55 -6.13
CA GLN A 72 12.05 6.20 -7.30
C GLN A 72 13.34 5.45 -6.90
N SER A 73 13.66 4.37 -7.61
CA SER A 73 14.96 3.70 -7.48
C SER A 73 16.09 4.65 -7.88
N GLY A 74 17.15 4.67 -7.07
CA GLY A 74 18.25 5.63 -7.18
C GLY A 74 18.03 6.93 -6.39
N THR A 75 16.85 7.14 -5.79
CA THR A 75 16.61 8.26 -4.87
C THR A 75 16.94 7.87 -3.43
N GLY A 76 17.82 8.64 -2.77
CA GLY A 76 18.27 8.31 -1.42
C GLY A 76 18.99 6.95 -1.39
N ALA A 77 18.51 6.04 -0.54
CA ALA A 77 19.05 4.68 -0.43
C ALA A 77 18.22 3.62 -1.20
N ALA A 78 17.13 4.01 -1.86
CA ALA A 78 16.29 3.07 -2.61
C ALA A 78 17.05 2.56 -3.85
N THR A 79 17.20 1.24 -4.00
CA THR A 79 17.98 0.63 -5.09
C THR A 79 17.39 -0.70 -5.57
N TYR A 80 16.13 -0.68 -6.00
CA TYR A 80 15.45 -1.85 -6.58
C TYR A 80 15.46 -1.84 -8.11
N THR A 81 15.41 -3.01 -8.73
CA THR A 81 15.23 -3.17 -10.19
C THR A 81 13.76 -3.38 -10.54
N SER A 82 13.03 -4.09 -9.68
CA SER A 82 11.57 -4.28 -9.77
C SER A 82 10.98 -4.54 -8.38
N ILE A 83 9.70 -4.19 -8.21
CA ILE A 83 8.92 -4.55 -7.02
C ILE A 83 7.69 -5.31 -7.48
N THR A 84 7.43 -6.46 -6.90
CA THR A 84 6.21 -7.24 -7.15
C THR A 84 5.40 -7.39 -5.87
N ILE A 85 4.12 -7.02 -5.89
CA ILE A 85 3.18 -7.17 -4.78
C ILE A 85 2.08 -8.16 -5.17
N ARG A 86 1.84 -9.16 -4.33
CA ARG A 86 0.79 -10.18 -4.56
C ARG A 86 0.27 -10.74 -3.24
N PRO A 87 -0.95 -11.32 -3.20
CA PRO A 87 -1.36 -12.11 -2.05
C PRO A 87 -0.54 -13.39 -1.97
N ALA A 88 -0.41 -13.94 -0.75
CA ALA A 88 0.08 -15.29 -0.57
C ALA A 88 -0.85 -16.32 -1.26
N ALA A 89 -0.33 -17.49 -1.59
CA ALA A 89 -1.09 -18.54 -2.26
C ALA A 89 -2.28 -18.99 -1.40
N GLY A 90 -3.48 -18.97 -1.97
CA GLY A 90 -4.71 -19.34 -1.27
C GLY A 90 -5.23 -18.29 -0.29
N THR A 91 -4.64 -17.08 -0.29
CA THR A 91 -5.01 -16.00 0.64
C THR A 91 -5.87 -14.94 -0.03
N ALA A 92 -7.05 -14.70 0.52
CA ALA A 92 -7.81 -13.48 0.28
C ALA A 92 -7.34 -12.38 1.25
N ALA A 93 -6.53 -11.45 0.76
CA ALA A 93 -5.92 -10.38 1.55
C ALA A 93 -6.58 -9.02 1.29
N THR A 94 -6.71 -8.24 2.35
CA THR A 94 -7.16 -6.84 2.28
C THR A 94 -6.14 -5.92 2.93
N VAL A 95 -5.68 -4.90 2.19
CA VAL A 95 -4.91 -3.78 2.72
C VAL A 95 -5.85 -2.57 2.80
N THR A 96 -6.11 -2.10 4.01
CA THR A 96 -7.02 -0.97 4.26
C THR A 96 -6.33 0.17 4.94
N GLY A 97 -6.88 1.38 4.81
CA GLY A 97 -6.47 2.52 5.63
C GLY A 97 -7.55 3.58 5.64
N ASN A 98 -7.59 4.39 6.70
CA ASN A 98 -8.39 5.61 6.73
C ASN A 98 -7.44 6.80 6.62
N ILE A 99 -7.00 7.09 5.40
CA ILE A 99 -5.92 8.03 5.12
C ILE A 99 -6.45 9.17 4.25
N SER A 100 -6.37 10.41 4.73
CA SER A 100 -6.80 11.63 3.99
C SER A 100 -5.85 12.02 2.85
N GLY A 101 -5.28 11.02 2.19
CA GLY A 101 -4.33 11.06 1.09
C GLY A 101 -4.35 9.69 0.39
N PRO A 102 -3.37 9.35 -0.46
CA PRO A 102 -3.34 8.02 -1.07
C PRO A 102 -3.18 6.91 -0.04
N LEU A 103 -3.82 5.76 -0.23
CA LEU A 103 -3.44 4.54 0.50
C LEU A 103 -2.05 4.11 0.02
N LEU A 104 -1.87 3.77 -1.26
CA LEU A 104 -0.55 3.52 -1.86
C LEU A 104 -0.06 4.74 -2.63
N ASP A 105 1.18 5.17 -2.37
CA ASP A 105 1.76 6.37 -2.98
C ASP A 105 3.04 6.06 -3.76
N PHE A 106 3.02 6.30 -5.07
CA PHE A 106 4.14 6.03 -5.97
C PHE A 106 4.75 7.37 -6.36
N ILE A 107 5.84 7.74 -5.69
CA ILE A 107 6.55 9.01 -5.88
C ILE A 107 7.78 8.75 -6.75
N GLY A 108 7.62 8.91 -8.06
CA GLY A 108 8.63 8.56 -9.05
C GLY A 108 8.93 7.06 -9.11
N ALA A 109 8.14 6.21 -8.46
CA ALA A 109 8.39 4.77 -8.43
C ALA A 109 8.27 4.16 -9.84
N ASP A 110 9.22 3.28 -10.16
CA ASP A 110 9.32 2.65 -11.47
C ASP A 110 9.25 1.12 -11.38
N ASN A 111 8.68 0.45 -12.37
CA ASN A 111 8.65 -1.03 -12.44
C ASN A 111 8.01 -1.72 -11.22
N VAL A 112 6.98 -1.10 -10.61
CA VAL A 112 6.16 -1.72 -9.57
C VAL A 112 5.01 -2.51 -10.22
N ASN A 113 4.97 -3.80 -9.95
CA ASN A 113 3.98 -4.75 -10.44
C ASN A 113 3.08 -5.23 -9.28
N ILE A 114 1.81 -4.86 -9.28
CA ILE A 114 0.82 -5.39 -8.35
C ILE A 114 -0.08 -6.36 -9.11
N ASP A 115 -0.13 -7.60 -8.63
CA ASP A 115 -1.06 -8.61 -9.16
C ASP A 115 -1.87 -9.21 -8.02
N GLY A 116 -3.18 -8.94 -8.03
CA GLY A 116 -4.09 -9.43 -7.01
C GLY A 116 -4.48 -10.91 -7.16
N LEU A 117 -4.14 -11.55 -8.28
CA LEU A 117 -4.38 -12.96 -8.62
C LEU A 117 -5.66 -13.58 -8.02
N ASN A 118 -6.79 -13.36 -8.70
CA ASN A 118 -8.12 -13.93 -8.43
C ASN A 118 -8.26 -15.40 -8.87
N ASN A 119 -7.36 -16.27 -8.42
CA ASN A 119 -7.40 -17.70 -8.73
C ASN A 119 -6.96 -18.52 -7.51
N GLY A 120 -7.51 -19.72 -7.34
CA GLY A 120 -7.12 -20.63 -6.25
C GLY A 120 -7.37 -20.08 -4.84
N GLY A 121 -8.31 -19.14 -4.68
CA GLY A 121 -8.62 -18.50 -3.39
C GLY A 121 -7.72 -17.29 -3.05
N SER A 122 -6.73 -16.99 -3.88
CA SER A 122 -5.99 -15.75 -3.78
C SER A 122 -6.85 -14.57 -4.26
N SER A 123 -6.77 -13.44 -3.57
CA SER A 123 -7.33 -12.15 -4.01
C SER A 123 -6.66 -11.01 -3.25
N LEU A 124 -6.56 -9.83 -3.85
CA LEU A 124 -6.02 -8.64 -3.18
C LEU A 124 -6.95 -7.44 -3.32
N VAL A 125 -7.36 -6.93 -2.17
CA VAL A 125 -8.19 -5.73 -2.05
C VAL A 125 -7.35 -4.61 -1.45
N PHE A 126 -7.35 -3.44 -2.08
CA PHE A 126 -6.85 -2.19 -1.50
C PHE A 126 -8.05 -1.27 -1.26
N SER A 127 -8.21 -0.75 -0.04
CA SER A 127 -9.36 0.09 0.30
C SER A 127 -8.99 1.27 1.18
N ASN A 128 -9.09 2.48 0.62
CA ASN A 128 -9.00 3.70 1.41
C ASN A 128 -10.40 4.16 1.84
N THR A 129 -10.68 4.12 3.13
CA THR A 129 -12.00 4.43 3.70
C THR A 129 -12.17 5.91 4.08
N SER A 130 -11.16 6.75 3.86
CA SER A 130 -11.25 8.17 4.17
C SER A 130 -12.25 8.91 3.27
N LEU A 131 -13.10 9.72 3.90
CA LEU A 131 -14.06 10.60 3.26
C LEU A 131 -13.50 12.02 3.00
N THR A 132 -12.24 12.26 3.35
CA THR A 132 -11.66 13.62 3.41
C THR A 132 -10.32 13.71 2.69
N GLY A 133 -9.94 14.94 2.33
CA GLY A 133 -8.70 15.21 1.60
C GLY A 133 -8.73 14.69 0.16
N PRO A 134 -7.60 14.77 -0.56
CA PRO A 134 -7.45 14.14 -1.88
C PRO A 134 -7.21 12.63 -1.72
N ALA A 135 -8.06 11.94 -0.95
CA ALA A 135 -7.90 10.52 -0.70
C ALA A 135 -8.05 9.73 -2.01
N SER A 136 -7.21 8.71 -2.16
CA SER A 136 -7.23 7.76 -3.27
C SER A 136 -6.81 6.38 -2.77
N CYS A 137 -7.12 5.35 -3.55
CA CYS A 137 -6.57 4.01 -3.30
C CYS A 137 -5.11 3.95 -3.74
N ILE A 138 -4.80 4.43 -4.95
CA ILE A 138 -3.44 4.48 -5.48
C ILE A 138 -3.20 5.86 -6.07
N ARG A 139 -2.02 6.44 -5.80
CA ARG A 139 -1.55 7.65 -6.48
C ARG A 139 -0.21 7.42 -7.18
N PHE A 140 -0.11 7.97 -8.38
CA PHE A 140 1.13 8.12 -9.15
C PHE A 140 1.50 9.60 -9.18
N THR A 141 2.75 9.93 -8.89
CA THR A 141 3.24 11.31 -8.91
C THR A 141 4.74 11.33 -9.19
N GLU A 142 5.29 12.53 -9.44
CA GLU A 142 6.73 12.77 -9.62
C GLU A 142 7.38 11.86 -10.68
N GLY A 143 6.65 11.58 -11.77
CA GLY A 143 7.19 10.84 -12.92
C GLY A 143 7.18 9.33 -12.76
N ALA A 144 6.37 8.76 -11.86
CA ALA A 144 6.23 7.32 -11.69
C ALA A 144 5.94 6.63 -13.05
N THR A 145 6.76 5.65 -13.42
CA THR A 145 6.76 5.10 -14.79
C THR A 145 6.80 3.57 -14.85
N ASN A 146 6.21 2.98 -15.89
CA ASN A 146 6.24 1.53 -16.15
C ASN A 146 5.66 0.66 -15.02
N ASN A 147 4.70 1.18 -14.24
CA ASN A 147 4.02 0.39 -13.22
C ASN A 147 2.86 -0.41 -13.82
N ASN A 148 2.54 -1.57 -13.26
CA ASN A 148 1.42 -2.41 -13.71
C ASN A 148 0.58 -2.86 -12.52
N ILE A 149 -0.67 -2.44 -12.48
CA ILE A 149 -1.64 -2.79 -11.44
C ILE A 149 -2.70 -3.65 -12.10
N GLN A 150 -2.84 -4.90 -11.66
CA GLN A 150 -3.78 -5.84 -12.27
C GLN A 150 -4.48 -6.78 -11.30
N ASN A 151 -5.65 -7.25 -11.71
CA ASN A 151 -6.45 -8.28 -11.01
C ASN A 151 -6.74 -7.96 -9.53
N CYS A 152 -6.78 -6.69 -9.16
CA CYS A 152 -7.08 -6.23 -7.79
C CYS A 152 -8.51 -5.69 -7.69
N SER A 153 -9.01 -5.58 -6.46
CA SER A 153 -10.11 -4.66 -6.15
C SER A 153 -9.54 -3.39 -5.52
N LEU A 154 -9.76 -2.25 -6.17
CA LEU A 154 -9.27 -0.93 -5.77
C LEU A 154 -10.46 -0.07 -5.33
N LEU A 155 -10.48 0.30 -4.05
CA LEU A 155 -11.62 0.95 -3.42
C LEU A 155 -11.21 2.27 -2.75
N SER A 156 -12.07 3.29 -2.86
CA SER A 156 -11.90 4.57 -2.16
C SER A 156 -13.23 5.17 -1.75
N ALA A 157 -13.26 6.00 -0.70
CA ALA A 157 -14.51 6.58 -0.20
C ALA A 157 -14.72 8.08 -0.51
N ALA A 158 -13.66 8.86 -0.71
CA ALA A 158 -13.76 10.32 -0.73
C ALA A 158 -14.44 10.86 -2.00
N PRO A 159 -15.50 11.67 -1.89
CA PRO A 159 -16.13 12.37 -3.01
C PRO A 159 -15.32 13.60 -3.43
N SER A 160 -14.01 13.43 -3.63
CA SER A 160 -13.06 14.49 -3.94
C SER A 160 -13.20 14.98 -5.38
N THR A 161 -13.15 16.30 -5.58
CA THR A 161 -13.12 16.93 -6.90
C THR A 161 -11.71 17.05 -7.49
N VAL A 162 -10.68 16.68 -6.71
CA VAL A 162 -9.26 16.83 -7.07
C VAL A 162 -8.48 15.52 -7.01
N SER A 163 -9.18 14.39 -6.83
CA SER A 163 -8.62 13.04 -6.86
C SER A 163 -9.69 12.02 -7.29
N GLY A 164 -9.28 10.77 -7.45
CA GLY A 164 -10.15 9.63 -7.69
C GLY A 164 -9.62 8.37 -7.01
N THR A 165 -10.29 7.22 -7.18
CA THR A 165 -9.78 5.94 -6.65
C THR A 165 -8.37 5.65 -7.12
N ILE A 166 -8.10 5.91 -8.40
CA ILE A 166 -6.77 5.96 -8.98
C ILE A 166 -6.48 7.41 -9.33
N PHE A 167 -5.36 7.94 -8.86
CA PHE A 167 -4.99 9.34 -9.04
C PHE A 167 -3.62 9.48 -9.70
N PHE A 168 -3.56 10.05 -10.90
CA PHE A 168 -2.33 10.47 -11.54
C PHE A 168 -2.09 11.95 -11.23
N ALA A 169 -1.43 12.24 -10.11
CA ALA A 169 -1.18 13.63 -9.71
C ALA A 169 -0.19 14.32 -10.65
N GLY A 170 -0.37 15.64 -10.82
CA GLY A 170 0.50 16.47 -11.64
C GLY A 170 1.98 16.35 -11.23
N SER A 171 2.85 16.28 -12.23
CA SER A 171 4.30 16.14 -12.05
C SER A 171 5.02 17.48 -12.00
N SER A 172 6.13 17.56 -11.24
CA SER A 172 6.95 18.77 -11.19
C SER A 172 7.88 18.97 -12.40
N THR A 173 8.18 17.95 -13.22
CA THR A 173 8.96 18.11 -14.49
C THR A 173 8.76 17.01 -15.54
N THR A 174 8.35 15.78 -15.16
CA THR A 174 8.14 14.62 -16.05
C THR A 174 6.81 13.92 -15.77
N GLY A 175 5.97 13.71 -16.78
CA GLY A 175 4.65 13.11 -16.60
C GLY A 175 4.70 11.64 -16.15
N ASN A 176 3.71 11.20 -15.37
CA ASN A 176 3.55 9.80 -14.98
C ASN A 176 3.27 8.95 -16.24
N SER A 177 4.19 8.09 -16.65
CA SER A 177 4.20 7.51 -18.00
C SER A 177 4.11 5.99 -18.00
N ASN A 178 3.49 5.38 -19.02
CA ASN A 178 3.46 3.92 -19.20
C ASN A 178 2.93 3.11 -18.00
N ASN A 179 2.13 3.74 -17.13
CA ASN A 179 1.46 3.06 -16.04
C ASN A 179 0.22 2.35 -16.56
N ASN A 180 0.02 1.11 -16.15
CA ASN A 180 -1.01 0.25 -16.68
C ASN A 180 -1.96 -0.19 -15.58
N ILE A 181 -3.25 0.03 -15.81
CA ILE A 181 -4.33 -0.39 -14.91
C ILE A 181 -5.19 -1.40 -15.68
N ARG A 182 -5.12 -2.68 -15.33
CA ARG A 182 -5.69 -3.77 -16.16
C ARG A 182 -6.51 -4.74 -15.33
N ASN A 183 -7.70 -5.11 -15.79
CA ASN A 183 -8.52 -6.16 -15.15
C ASN A 183 -8.77 -5.94 -13.65
N ASN A 184 -8.81 -4.68 -13.20
CA ASN A 184 -9.11 -4.34 -11.82
C ASN A 184 -10.60 -4.05 -11.68
N GLN A 185 -11.17 -4.40 -10.52
CA GLN A 185 -12.42 -3.82 -10.08
C GLN A 185 -12.11 -2.47 -9.42
N ILE A 186 -12.72 -1.39 -9.91
CA ILE A 186 -12.62 -0.05 -9.31
C ILE A 186 -14.00 0.28 -8.76
N ALA A 187 -14.12 0.51 -7.45
CA ALA A 187 -15.40 0.61 -6.78
C ALA A 187 -15.38 1.49 -5.52
N ASP A 188 -16.57 1.70 -4.98
CA ASP A 188 -16.80 2.39 -3.72
C ASP A 188 -16.21 1.59 -2.55
N ALA A 189 -15.57 2.28 -1.61
CA ALA A 189 -15.31 1.71 -0.30
C ALA A 189 -16.59 1.70 0.55
N THR A 190 -16.63 0.86 1.59
CA THR A 190 -17.83 0.68 2.42
C THR A 190 -18.31 1.95 3.14
N THR A 191 -17.43 2.95 3.26
CA THR A 191 -17.70 4.21 3.95
C THR A 191 -18.21 5.32 3.04
N GLY A 192 -18.09 5.21 1.71
CA GLY A 192 -18.53 6.25 0.79
C GLY A 192 -18.21 6.00 -0.69
N THR A 193 -18.75 6.87 -1.53
CA THR A 193 -18.64 6.80 -2.99
C THR A 193 -17.66 7.86 -3.49
N PRO A 194 -16.61 7.47 -4.22
CA PRO A 194 -15.69 8.42 -4.82
C PRO A 194 -16.36 9.15 -5.98
N ALA A 195 -16.06 10.44 -6.13
CA ALA A 195 -16.63 11.24 -7.23
C ALA A 195 -16.03 10.85 -8.59
N ASN A 196 -14.80 10.32 -8.59
CA ASN A 196 -14.06 9.91 -9.78
C ASN A 196 -13.42 8.53 -9.56
N ALA A 197 -13.58 7.62 -10.52
CA ALA A 197 -12.86 6.35 -10.52
C ALA A 197 -11.37 6.56 -10.84
N ILE A 198 -11.07 7.38 -11.85
CA ILE A 198 -9.72 7.75 -12.26
C ILE A 198 -9.69 9.28 -12.43
N TYR A 199 -8.66 9.92 -11.86
CA TYR A 199 -8.42 11.37 -11.98
C TYR A 199 -6.96 11.62 -12.39
N ALA A 200 -6.72 12.63 -13.22
CA ALA A 200 -5.40 13.08 -13.64
C ALA A 200 -5.34 14.61 -13.70
#